data_AF-A0A815XUZ5-F1
#
_entry.id   AF-A0A815XUZ5-F1
#
_cell.length_a   1.000
_cell.length_b   1.000
_cell.length_c   1.000
_cell.angle_alpha   90.00
_cell.angle_beta   90.00
_cell.angle_gamma   90.00
#
_symmetry.space_group_name_H-M   'P 1'
#
loop_
_entity.id
_entity.type
_entity.pdbx_description
1 polymer ?
#
loop_
_entity_poly.entity_id
_entity_poly.type
_entity_poly.pdbx_seq_one_letter_code
_entity_poly.pdbx_strand_id
1 'polypeptide(L)'
;MIRKGNVPKQISSSSSLSSSTITTTITTTITTTITTTITTTTTTEVDVNGDNKLDIIVGNIDQNIITIFFNSGNGIFNNHTNYPSADIGFKIKTADMNNDNKSDIIITGGSNKFGLYYNIGNGTFTSEKIILTKLRISDLAIADVNGDNKLDFIIISIDESIVIICFQTTDGLFDKEATFETFPYPRNILVVDVTNDNMPDIIVTHHHQNTCLYVNIDNGDVNHDNKPDIVHGDIRVNTITVYFNTDNGTLTKRTIYSAWPRETTAIAVADINGDDKMEIIVLDEYSISALSIYC
;
A
#
# COMPACT_ATOMS: atom_id res chain seq x y z
N MET A 1 25.65 50.74 52.44
CA MET A 1 24.61 49.95 53.15
C MET A 1 24.50 48.61 52.44
N ILE A 2 25.25 47.56 52.78
CA ILE A 2 25.11 46.65 53.93
C ILE A 2 23.65 46.28 54.24
N ARG A 3 23.24 45.07 53.84
CA ARG A 3 22.67 44.09 54.78
C ARG A 3 23.04 42.65 54.37
N LYS A 4 23.66 41.95 55.32
CA LYS A 4 24.09 40.53 55.30
C LYS A 4 22.98 39.59 55.81
N GLY A 5 23.11 38.29 55.48
CA GLY A 5 22.72 37.12 56.30
C GLY A 5 21.71 36.19 55.62
N ASN A 6 21.89 34.86 55.48
CA ASN A 6 22.69 33.88 56.23
C ASN A 6 23.19 32.70 55.35
N VAL A 7 24.33 32.11 55.74
CA VAL A 7 24.92 30.78 55.39
C VAL A 7 24.51 29.80 56.56
N PRO A 8 24.58 28.43 56.57
CA PRO A 8 25.44 27.49 55.80
C PRO A 8 24.92 26.05 55.50
N LYS A 9 25.62 25.29 54.62
CA LYS A 9 26.29 23.99 54.94
C LYS A 9 26.87 23.30 53.70
N GLN A 10 28.17 23.00 53.77
CA GLN A 10 28.83 21.98 52.95
C GLN A 10 28.29 20.60 53.31
N ILE A 11 28.05 19.75 52.32
CA ILE A 11 28.17 18.30 52.44
C ILE A 11 29.05 17.81 51.29
N SER A 12 30.29 17.47 51.64
CA SER A 12 31.16 16.62 50.85
C SER A 12 30.71 15.16 51.02
N SER A 13 30.45 14.46 49.92
CA SER A 13 30.48 13.00 49.91
C SER A 13 31.18 12.50 48.67
N SER A 14 32.45 12.16 48.86
CA SER A 14 33.17 11.18 48.07
C SER A 14 32.44 9.83 48.15
N SER A 15 32.07 9.26 47.01
CA SER A 15 31.72 7.83 46.95
C SER A 15 32.17 7.26 45.62
N SER A 16 33.32 6.58 45.69
CA SER A 16 33.72 5.38 44.95
C SER A 16 33.19 5.19 43.53
N LEU A 17 34.11 5.24 42.57
CA LEU A 17 34.01 4.53 41.29
C LEU A 17 33.70 3.04 41.56
N SER A 18 32.44 2.64 41.40
CA SER A 18 32.13 1.22 41.20
C SER A 18 32.38 0.89 39.73
N SER A 19 33.34 -0.01 39.49
CA SER A 19 33.57 -0.60 38.18
C SER A 19 32.32 -1.33 37.71
N SER A 20 31.48 -0.69 36.91
CA SER A 20 30.48 -1.38 36.11
C SER A 20 31.17 -1.85 34.84
N THR A 21 31.51 -3.14 34.79
CA THR A 21 31.87 -3.84 33.58
C THR A 21 30.79 -3.58 32.52
N ILE A 22 31.12 -2.81 31.48
CA ILE A 22 30.24 -2.68 30.32
C ILE A 22 30.37 -4.00 29.56
N THR A 23 29.38 -4.88 29.72
CA THR A 23 29.24 -6.06 28.90
C THR A 23 28.81 -5.58 27.51
N THR A 24 29.77 -5.48 26.59
CA THR A 24 29.46 -5.25 25.18
C THR A 24 28.78 -6.51 24.64
N THR A 25 27.47 -6.44 24.42
CA THR A 25 26.77 -7.45 23.63
C THR A 25 27.32 -7.38 22.20
N ILE A 26 28.08 -8.39 21.80
CA ILE A 26 28.41 -8.60 20.40
C ILE A 26 27.13 -9.12 19.75
N THR A 27 26.39 -8.25 19.07
CA THR A 27 25.36 -8.67 18.13
C THR A 27 26.07 -9.28 16.92
N THR A 28 26.33 -10.58 16.98
CA THR A 28 26.72 -11.33 15.79
C THR A 28 25.51 -11.36 14.89
N THR A 29 25.52 -10.56 13.82
CA THR A 29 24.56 -10.72 12.72
C THR A 29 24.84 -12.08 12.08
N ILE A 30 24.01 -13.07 12.39
CA ILE A 30 24.01 -14.33 11.65
C ILE A 30 23.34 -14.03 10.32
N THR A 31 24.15 -13.75 9.30
CA THR A 31 23.66 -13.66 7.93
C THR A 31 23.50 -15.09 7.41
N THR A 32 22.30 -15.64 7.51
CA THR A 32 21.96 -16.90 6.83
C THR A 32 21.71 -16.58 5.35
N THR A 33 22.66 -16.91 4.48
CA THR A 33 22.42 -16.84 3.04
C THR A 33 21.60 -18.05 2.61
N ILE A 34 20.30 -17.85 2.36
CA ILE A 34 19.48 -18.83 1.65
C ILE A 34 19.98 -18.87 0.20
N THR A 35 20.79 -19.87 -0.13
CA THR A 35 21.30 -20.05 -1.49
C THR A 35 20.29 -20.90 -2.26
N THR A 36 19.22 -20.28 -2.73
CA THR A 36 18.31 -20.94 -3.67
C THR A 36 18.95 -20.93 -5.06
N THR A 37 18.96 -22.06 -5.76
CA THR A 37 19.28 -22.13 -7.20
C THR A 37 18.15 -21.57 -8.07
N ILE A 38 17.34 -20.66 -7.50
CA ILE A 38 16.09 -20.14 -8.01
C ILE A 38 16.36 -18.72 -8.49
N THR A 39 16.02 -18.46 -9.74
CA THR A 39 15.78 -17.13 -10.30
C THR A 39 14.55 -16.55 -9.62
N THR A 40 14.76 -15.95 -8.43
CA THR A 40 13.68 -15.32 -7.66
C THR A 40 13.21 -14.07 -8.37
N THR A 41 11.92 -13.97 -8.68
CA THR A 41 11.33 -12.76 -9.28
C THR A 41 10.64 -11.87 -8.26
N THR A 42 10.16 -12.44 -7.15
CA THR A 42 9.44 -11.71 -6.11
C THR A 42 9.46 -12.46 -4.78
N THR A 43 9.42 -11.73 -3.66
CA THR A 43 9.41 -12.28 -2.31
C THR A 43 8.51 -11.46 -1.37
N THR A 44 7.93 -12.10 -0.36
CA THR A 44 7.25 -11.43 0.75
C THR A 44 7.46 -12.18 2.06
N GLU A 45 7.26 -11.50 3.19
CA GLU A 45 7.39 -12.04 4.54
C GLU A 45 6.05 -11.97 5.28
N VAL A 46 5.60 -13.09 5.84
CA VAL A 46 4.34 -13.18 6.59
C VAL A 46 4.34 -14.44 7.45
N ASP A 47 3.74 -14.40 8.64
CA ASP A 47 3.48 -15.62 9.41
C ASP A 47 2.26 -16.35 8.82
N VAL A 48 2.50 -17.44 8.09
CA VAL A 48 1.43 -18.23 7.47
C VAL A 48 1.05 -19.46 8.28
N ASN A 49 1.78 -19.76 9.34
CA ASN A 49 1.59 -20.97 10.12
C ASN A 49 1.10 -20.71 11.56
N GLY A 50 1.10 -19.44 11.99
CA GLY A 50 0.57 -18.98 13.26
C GLY A 50 1.54 -19.16 14.44
N ASP A 51 2.84 -19.33 14.18
CA ASP A 51 3.84 -19.51 15.24
C ASP A 51 4.51 -18.20 15.70
N ASN A 52 4.01 -17.05 15.21
CA ASN A 52 4.52 -15.70 15.42
C ASN A 52 5.95 -15.49 14.88
N LYS A 53 6.36 -16.26 13.86
CA LYS A 53 7.60 -16.03 13.14
C LYS A 53 7.28 -15.77 11.67
N LEU A 54 7.87 -14.71 11.12
CA LEU A 54 7.70 -14.42 9.70
C LEU A 54 8.33 -15.52 8.87
N ASP A 55 7.52 -16.14 8.02
CA ASP A 55 7.92 -17.07 6.98
C ASP A 55 8.25 -16.29 5.69
N ILE A 56 9.02 -16.89 4.79
CA ILE A 56 9.38 -16.28 3.50
C ILE A 56 8.61 -16.98 2.38
N ILE A 57 7.94 -16.20 1.55
CA ILE A 57 7.27 -16.68 0.35
C ILE A 57 8.05 -16.19 -0.87
N VAL A 58 8.42 -17.10 -1.76
CA VAL A 58 9.22 -16.83 -2.95
C VAL A 58 8.48 -17.27 -4.20
N GLY A 59 8.40 -16.38 -5.19
CA GLY A 59 7.89 -16.70 -6.52
C GLY A 59 9.03 -17.13 -7.44
N ASN A 60 8.87 -18.30 -8.08
CA ASN A 60 9.80 -18.82 -9.07
C ASN A 60 9.12 -18.86 -10.44
N ILE A 61 9.52 -17.95 -11.32
CA ILE A 61 8.96 -17.83 -12.67
C ILE A 61 9.33 -19.00 -13.57
N ASP A 62 10.56 -19.51 -13.47
CA ASP A 62 11.05 -20.57 -14.36
C ASP A 62 10.35 -21.90 -14.09
N GLN A 63 9.95 -22.12 -12.83
CA GLN A 63 9.23 -23.33 -12.42
C GLN A 63 7.72 -23.14 -12.32
N ASN A 64 7.21 -21.91 -12.41
CA ASN A 64 5.82 -21.56 -12.15
C ASN A 64 5.33 -22.09 -10.79
N ILE A 65 6.13 -21.87 -9.74
CA ILE A 65 5.78 -22.26 -8.38
C ILE A 65 5.98 -21.13 -7.38
N ILE A 66 5.23 -21.20 -6.30
CA ILE A 66 5.46 -20.47 -5.06
C ILE A 66 6.15 -21.42 -4.09
N THR A 67 7.27 -21.01 -3.52
CA THR A 67 7.94 -21.74 -2.44
C THR A 67 7.77 -20.97 -1.14
N ILE A 68 7.19 -21.62 -0.14
CA ILE A 68 7.06 -21.09 1.22
C ILE A 68 8.14 -21.72 2.07
N PHE A 69 9.02 -20.91 2.64
CA PHE A 69 10.07 -21.31 3.57
C PHE A 69 9.63 -20.98 4.99
N PHE A 70 9.49 -22.01 5.82
CA PHE A 70 9.05 -21.85 7.21
C PHE A 70 10.20 -21.47 8.13
N ASN A 71 10.02 -20.42 8.90
CA ASN A 71 10.99 -19.92 9.84
C ASN A 71 10.96 -20.76 11.12
N SER A 72 11.96 -21.59 11.32
CA SER A 72 12.12 -22.38 12.55
C SER A 72 12.59 -21.54 13.74
N GLY A 73 12.84 -20.24 13.54
CA GLY A 73 13.44 -19.32 14.49
C GLY A 73 14.91 -19.04 14.18
N ASN A 74 15.42 -17.91 14.69
CA ASN A 74 16.82 -17.47 14.51
C ASN A 74 17.28 -17.39 13.04
N GLY A 75 16.35 -17.10 12.11
CA GLY A 75 16.66 -16.98 10.67
C GLY A 75 16.98 -18.33 10.00
N ILE A 76 16.42 -19.43 10.51
CA ILE A 76 16.61 -20.78 9.97
C ILE A 76 15.37 -21.20 9.16
N PHE A 77 15.58 -21.60 7.90
CA PHE A 77 14.53 -21.88 6.91
C PHE A 77 14.70 -23.27 6.26
N ASN A 78 14.69 -24.32 7.08
CA ASN A 78 15.03 -25.68 6.62
C ASN A 78 13.86 -26.43 5.98
N ASN A 79 12.62 -26.04 6.29
CA ASN A 79 11.42 -26.65 5.75
C ASN A 79 10.79 -25.72 4.72
N HIS A 80 10.34 -26.29 3.60
CA HIS A 80 9.61 -25.53 2.59
C HIS A 80 8.52 -26.37 1.93
N THR A 81 7.53 -25.69 1.36
CA THR A 81 6.48 -26.30 0.55
C THR A 81 6.34 -25.55 -0.77
N ASN A 82 6.08 -26.29 -1.84
CA ASN A 82 5.88 -25.73 -3.17
C ASN A 82 4.40 -25.81 -3.58
N TYR A 83 3.88 -24.71 -4.11
CA TYR A 83 2.55 -24.62 -4.68
C TYR A 83 2.66 -24.26 -6.18
N PRO A 84 2.00 -25.00 -7.08
CA PRO A 84 1.97 -24.63 -8.50
C PRO A 84 1.20 -23.32 -8.66
N SER A 85 1.66 -22.48 -9.59
CA SER A 85 0.93 -21.28 -10.03
C SER A 85 0.79 -21.27 -11.54
N ALA A 86 -0.37 -20.83 -12.01
CA ALA A 86 -0.67 -20.72 -13.42
C ALA A 86 -0.18 -19.41 -14.03
N ASP A 87 0.31 -18.45 -13.22
CA ASP A 87 0.85 -17.17 -13.68
C ASP A 87 1.75 -16.52 -12.62
N ILE A 88 3.08 -16.61 -12.81
CA ILE A 88 4.07 -15.92 -11.98
C ILE A 88 4.81 -14.90 -12.85
N GLY A 89 4.99 -13.69 -12.32
CA GLY A 89 5.59 -12.63 -13.12
C GLY A 89 6.05 -11.41 -12.33
N PHE A 90 5.30 -10.92 -11.33
CA PHE A 90 5.62 -9.61 -10.77
C PHE A 90 5.57 -9.46 -9.25
N LYS A 91 4.52 -9.92 -8.56
CA LYS A 91 4.32 -9.59 -7.14
C LYS A 91 3.61 -10.70 -6.37
N ILE A 92 3.93 -10.82 -5.09
CA ILE A 92 3.21 -11.59 -4.09
C ILE A 92 2.62 -10.61 -3.09
N LYS A 93 1.35 -10.77 -2.75
CA LYS A 93 0.66 -10.04 -1.69
C LYS A 93 -0.01 -11.01 -0.75
N THR A 94 -0.26 -10.55 0.47
CA THR A 94 -0.85 -11.36 1.52
C THR A 94 -1.91 -10.55 2.25
N ALA A 95 -3.05 -11.18 2.52
CA ALA A 95 -4.18 -10.59 3.21
C ALA A 95 -5.12 -11.71 3.68
N ASP A 96 -5.91 -11.47 4.71
CA ASP A 96 -6.98 -12.38 5.12
C ASP A 96 -8.22 -12.10 4.26
N MET A 97 -8.35 -12.79 3.12
CA MET A 97 -9.38 -12.50 2.13
C MET A 97 -10.73 -13.13 2.49
N ASN A 98 -10.80 -14.00 3.50
CA ASN A 98 -12.02 -14.68 3.92
C ASN A 98 -12.35 -14.47 5.41
N ASN A 99 -11.69 -13.51 6.06
CA ASN A 99 -11.89 -13.12 7.46
C ASN A 99 -11.75 -14.30 8.44
N ASP A 100 -10.85 -15.25 8.16
CA ASP A 100 -10.60 -16.42 9.01
C ASP A 100 -9.38 -16.26 9.96
N ASN A 101 -8.80 -15.06 9.97
CA ASN A 101 -7.59 -14.64 10.66
C ASN A 101 -6.31 -15.35 10.20
N LYS A 102 -6.25 -15.79 8.94
CA LYS A 102 -5.04 -16.35 8.33
C LYS A 102 -4.68 -15.56 7.09
N SER A 103 -3.39 -15.29 6.93
CA SER A 103 -2.91 -14.62 5.72
C SER A 103 -2.98 -15.57 4.52
N ASP A 104 -3.81 -15.22 3.55
CA ASP A 104 -3.88 -15.82 2.22
C ASP A 104 -2.77 -15.28 1.32
N ILE A 105 -2.55 -15.95 0.19
CA ILE A 105 -1.53 -15.55 -0.80
C ILE A 105 -2.20 -15.14 -2.11
N ILE A 106 -1.85 -13.96 -2.60
CA ILE A 106 -2.24 -13.43 -3.90
C ILE A 106 -0.99 -13.32 -4.76
N ILE A 107 -1.04 -13.86 -5.99
CA ILE A 107 0.09 -13.78 -6.92
C ILE A 107 -0.32 -13.24 -8.28
N THR A 108 0.44 -12.26 -8.77
CA THR A 108 0.20 -11.61 -10.05
C THR A 108 1.35 -11.87 -11.01
N GLY A 109 1.05 -12.40 -12.19
CA GLY A 109 2.03 -12.60 -13.26
C GLY A 109 1.97 -11.62 -14.42
N GLY A 110 1.14 -10.57 -14.29
CA GLY A 110 0.97 -9.51 -15.28
C GLY A 110 0.44 -10.01 -16.61
N SER A 111 -0.23 -11.15 -16.58
CA SER A 111 -1.20 -11.56 -17.58
C SER A 111 -2.57 -10.95 -17.27
N ASN A 112 -3.62 -11.54 -17.83
CA ASN A 112 -5.02 -11.14 -17.68
C ASN A 112 -5.75 -11.84 -16.53
N LYS A 113 -4.98 -12.33 -15.55
CA LYS A 113 -5.44 -13.08 -14.39
C LYS A 113 -4.44 -12.97 -13.24
N PHE A 114 -4.86 -13.39 -12.06
CA PHE A 114 -4.01 -13.59 -10.91
C PHE A 114 -4.50 -14.78 -10.08
N GLY A 115 -3.61 -15.34 -9.27
CA GLY A 115 -3.88 -16.48 -8.40
C GLY A 115 -4.18 -16.04 -6.97
N LEU A 116 -5.13 -16.71 -6.33
CA LEU A 116 -5.44 -16.61 -4.90
C LEU A 116 -5.36 -17.99 -4.26
N TYR A 117 -4.64 -18.11 -3.15
CA TYR A 117 -4.49 -19.32 -2.36
C TYR A 117 -4.99 -19.05 -0.95
N TYR A 118 -6.05 -19.74 -0.54
CA TYR A 118 -6.56 -19.62 0.82
C TYR A 118 -5.71 -20.42 1.78
N ASN A 119 -5.34 -19.81 2.90
CA ASN A 119 -4.63 -20.47 3.97
C ASN A 119 -5.62 -21.32 4.79
N ILE A 120 -5.42 -22.63 4.80
CA ILE A 120 -6.27 -23.55 5.56
C ILE A 120 -5.69 -23.86 6.94
N GLY A 121 -4.56 -23.26 7.30
CA GLY A 121 -3.89 -23.34 8.59
C GLY A 121 -2.55 -24.09 8.55
N ASN A 122 -1.71 -23.86 9.57
CA ASN A 122 -0.40 -24.50 9.75
C ASN A 122 0.51 -24.37 8.52
N GLY A 123 0.43 -23.25 7.78
CA GLY A 123 1.24 -23.01 6.60
C GLY A 123 0.80 -23.79 5.36
N THR A 124 -0.41 -24.35 5.37
CA THR A 124 -0.96 -25.08 4.22
C THR A 124 -2.04 -24.28 3.50
N PHE A 125 -2.07 -24.40 2.17
CA PHE A 125 -2.94 -23.61 1.31
C PHE A 125 -3.80 -24.49 0.40
N THR A 126 -4.93 -23.95 -0.06
CA THR A 126 -5.75 -24.55 -1.11
C THR A 126 -4.99 -24.66 -2.45
N SER A 127 -5.58 -25.36 -3.42
CA SER A 127 -5.20 -25.15 -4.82
C SER A 127 -5.43 -23.70 -5.23
N GLU A 128 -4.65 -23.22 -6.20
CA GLU A 128 -4.78 -21.89 -6.77
C GLU A 128 -6.21 -21.65 -7.30
N LYS A 129 -6.82 -20.57 -6.84
CA LYS A 129 -8.04 -20.01 -7.42
C LYS A 129 -7.65 -18.94 -8.43
N ILE A 130 -8.03 -19.14 -9.68
CA ILE A 130 -7.74 -18.18 -10.75
C ILE A 130 -8.84 -17.12 -10.80
N ILE A 131 -8.43 -15.85 -10.70
CA ILE A 131 -9.31 -14.70 -10.87
C ILE A 131 -8.99 -14.04 -12.20
N LEU A 132 -9.99 -13.95 -13.08
CA LEU A 132 -9.85 -13.40 -14.42
C LEU A 132 -10.16 -11.90 -14.41
N THR A 133 -9.15 -11.08 -14.72
CA THR A 133 -9.35 -9.63 -14.93
C THR A 133 -9.66 -9.31 -16.38
N LYS A 134 -9.27 -10.21 -17.31
CA LYS A 134 -9.26 -10.00 -18.76
C LYS A 134 -8.38 -8.83 -19.20
N LEU A 135 -7.51 -8.35 -18.32
CA LEU A 135 -6.72 -7.13 -18.48
C LEU A 135 -5.32 -7.32 -17.94
N ARG A 136 -4.32 -6.81 -18.66
CA ARG A 136 -2.92 -6.98 -18.28
C ARG A 136 -2.60 -6.22 -17.01
N ILE A 137 -2.34 -6.95 -15.93
CA ILE A 137 -2.12 -6.38 -14.59
C ILE A 137 -0.71 -5.81 -14.47
N SER A 138 -0.59 -4.58 -13.95
CA SER A 138 0.70 -3.96 -13.61
C SER A 138 1.00 -4.11 -12.11
N ASP A 139 -0.02 -3.85 -11.30
CA ASP A 139 -0.03 -3.98 -9.85
C ASP A 139 -1.48 -4.12 -9.35
N LEU A 140 -1.63 -4.53 -8.11
CA LEU A 140 -2.91 -4.73 -7.44
C LEU A 140 -2.78 -4.29 -5.98
N ALA A 141 -3.77 -3.64 -5.41
CA ALA A 141 -3.89 -3.39 -3.98
C ALA A 141 -5.10 -4.12 -3.39
N ILE A 142 -5.10 -4.24 -2.06
CA ILE A 142 -6.11 -4.96 -1.29
C ILE A 142 -6.56 -4.03 -0.16
N ALA A 143 -7.85 -3.73 -0.11
CA ALA A 143 -8.48 -2.94 0.96
C ALA A 143 -9.99 -3.14 0.91
N ASP A 144 -10.67 -2.96 2.03
CA ASP A 144 -12.13 -2.77 2.04
C ASP A 144 -12.42 -1.33 1.61
N VAL A 145 -12.82 -1.16 0.35
CA VAL A 145 -13.00 0.18 -0.23
C VAL A 145 -14.45 0.64 -0.22
N ASN A 146 -15.40 -0.23 0.13
CA ASN A 146 -16.82 0.08 0.16
C ASN A 146 -17.42 0.03 1.58
N GLY A 147 -16.60 -0.28 2.59
CA GLY A 147 -16.97 -0.32 4.00
C GLY A 147 -17.79 -1.54 4.39
N ASP A 148 -17.81 -2.61 3.57
CA ASP A 148 -18.61 -3.81 3.85
C ASP A 148 -17.89 -4.85 4.73
N ASN A 149 -16.67 -4.55 5.19
CA ASN A 149 -15.75 -5.39 5.93
C ASN A 149 -15.26 -6.62 5.16
N LYS A 150 -15.26 -6.58 3.83
CA LYS A 150 -14.58 -7.55 2.98
C LYS A 150 -13.49 -6.85 2.16
N LEU A 151 -12.37 -7.55 2.01
CA LEU A 151 -11.27 -7.00 1.24
C LEU A 151 -11.55 -7.09 -0.26
N ASP A 152 -11.42 -5.97 -0.94
CA ASP A 152 -11.61 -5.83 -2.37
C ASP A 152 -10.26 -5.81 -3.09
N PHE A 153 -10.30 -6.01 -4.42
CA PHE A 153 -9.13 -5.86 -5.27
C PHE A 153 -9.17 -4.56 -6.06
N ILE A 154 -8.10 -3.77 -5.96
CA ILE A 154 -7.90 -2.57 -6.77
C ILE A 154 -6.76 -2.83 -7.74
N ILE A 155 -7.07 -2.89 -9.03
CA ILE A 155 -6.19 -3.40 -10.08
C ILE A 155 -5.82 -2.27 -11.03
N ILE A 156 -4.55 -2.13 -11.38
CA ILE A 156 -4.11 -1.21 -12.44
C ILE A 156 -3.71 -1.96 -13.70
N SER A 157 -4.31 -1.57 -14.82
CA SER A 157 -4.01 -2.11 -16.15
C SER A 157 -3.08 -1.18 -16.91
N ILE A 158 -1.92 -1.69 -17.33
CA ILE A 158 -0.92 -0.90 -18.06
C ILE A 158 -1.38 -0.60 -19.49
N ASP A 159 -1.97 -1.60 -20.16
CA ASP A 159 -2.32 -1.50 -21.58
C ASP A 159 -3.57 -0.62 -21.77
N GLU A 160 -4.54 -0.72 -20.87
CA GLU A 160 -5.77 0.07 -20.92
C GLU A 160 -5.65 1.43 -20.22
N SER A 161 -4.61 1.63 -19.40
CA SER A 161 -4.47 2.83 -18.58
C SER A 161 -5.73 3.09 -17.73
N ILE A 162 -6.14 2.07 -16.97
CA ILE A 162 -7.29 2.15 -16.05
C ILE A 162 -6.97 1.58 -14.67
N VAL A 163 -7.66 2.09 -13.66
CA VAL A 163 -7.86 1.44 -12.36
C VAL A 163 -9.19 0.70 -12.40
N ILE A 164 -9.26 -0.52 -11.87
CA ILE A 164 -10.48 -1.28 -11.71
C ILE A 164 -10.61 -1.70 -10.27
N ILE A 165 -11.82 -1.58 -9.73
CA ILE A 165 -12.16 -2.15 -8.44
C ILE A 165 -13.07 -3.35 -8.65
N CYS A 166 -12.66 -4.47 -8.04
CA CYS A 166 -13.44 -5.69 -7.98
C CYS A 166 -13.88 -5.91 -6.53
N PHE A 167 -15.16 -5.73 -6.25
CA PHE A 167 -15.69 -5.89 -4.89
C PHE A 167 -15.88 -7.36 -4.55
N GLN A 168 -15.58 -7.73 -3.30
CA GLN A 168 -15.82 -9.06 -2.80
C GLN A 168 -17.27 -9.21 -2.32
N THR A 169 -18.13 -9.81 -3.14
CA THR A 169 -19.54 -10.01 -2.77
C THR A 169 -19.72 -11.15 -1.77
N THR A 170 -19.00 -12.25 -1.97
CA THR A 170 -18.87 -13.38 -1.04
C THR A 170 -17.46 -13.94 -1.14
N ASP A 171 -17.04 -14.80 -0.21
CA ASP A 171 -15.66 -15.29 -0.13
C ASP A 171 -15.12 -15.80 -1.47
N GLY A 172 -14.26 -14.98 -2.06
CA GLY A 172 -13.61 -15.20 -3.33
C GLY A 172 -14.48 -15.07 -4.58
N LEU A 173 -15.70 -14.55 -4.50
CA LEU A 173 -16.45 -14.07 -5.65
C LEU A 173 -16.26 -12.55 -5.74
N PHE A 174 -15.76 -12.11 -6.89
CA PHE A 174 -15.43 -10.72 -7.13
C PHE A 174 -16.21 -10.20 -8.33
N ASP A 175 -17.02 -9.17 -8.11
CA ASP A 175 -17.76 -8.50 -9.16
C ASP A 175 -17.01 -7.23 -9.58
N LYS A 176 -16.86 -7.02 -10.89
CA LYS A 176 -16.23 -5.82 -11.44
C LYS A 176 -17.26 -4.68 -11.37
N GLU A 177 -16.97 -3.63 -10.61
CA GLU A 177 -17.97 -2.60 -10.36
C GLU A 177 -17.53 -1.20 -10.80
N ALA A 178 -16.29 -0.79 -10.47
CA ALA A 178 -15.78 0.53 -10.84
C ALA A 178 -14.60 0.44 -11.82
N THR A 179 -14.54 1.38 -12.76
CA THR A 179 -13.39 1.57 -13.65
C THR A 179 -13.11 3.06 -13.79
N PHE A 180 -11.85 3.43 -13.56
CA PHE A 180 -11.40 4.81 -13.65
C PHE A 180 -10.30 4.90 -14.69
N GLU A 181 -10.37 5.88 -15.58
CA GLU A 181 -9.27 6.18 -16.48
C GLU A 181 -8.09 6.74 -15.68
N THR A 182 -6.89 6.32 -16.07
CA THR A 182 -5.63 6.85 -15.57
C THR A 182 -4.76 7.29 -16.74
N PHE A 183 -3.67 7.97 -16.43
CA PHE A 183 -2.65 8.29 -17.42
C PHE A 183 -1.95 7.03 -17.93
N PRO A 184 -1.39 7.08 -19.16
CA PRO A 184 -0.64 5.97 -19.72
C PRO A 184 0.48 5.49 -18.83
N TYR A 185 0.71 4.17 -18.86
CA TYR A 185 1.76 3.47 -18.11
C TYR A 185 1.64 3.56 -16.58
N PRO A 186 0.47 3.26 -15.98
CA PRO A 186 0.37 3.08 -14.52
C PRO A 186 1.27 1.92 -14.08
N ARG A 187 1.96 2.08 -12.95
CA ARG A 187 3.00 1.15 -12.50
C ARG A 187 2.82 0.62 -11.09
N ASN A 188 2.54 1.50 -10.13
CA ASN A 188 2.29 1.07 -8.75
C ASN A 188 1.00 1.67 -8.25
N ILE A 189 0.35 0.93 -7.37
CA ILE A 189 -0.82 1.37 -6.63
C ILE A 189 -0.54 1.24 -5.12
N LEU A 190 -0.93 2.26 -4.37
CA LEU A 190 -0.95 2.29 -2.91
C LEU A 190 -2.38 2.57 -2.47
N VAL A 191 -2.83 1.87 -1.42
CA VAL A 191 -4.11 2.13 -0.79
C VAL A 191 -3.89 2.42 0.68
N VAL A 192 -4.30 3.61 1.12
CA VAL A 192 -4.05 4.14 2.46
C VAL A 192 -5.02 5.28 2.73
N ASP A 193 -5.53 5.36 3.96
CA ASP A 193 -6.30 6.51 4.43
C ASP A 193 -5.34 7.70 4.69
N VAL A 194 -5.31 8.67 3.78
CA VAL A 194 -4.51 9.91 3.93
C VAL A 194 -5.34 11.09 4.41
N THR A 195 -6.67 11.00 4.32
CA THR A 195 -7.63 12.03 4.77
C THR A 195 -7.99 11.90 6.24
N ASN A 196 -7.71 10.73 6.83
CA ASN A 196 -8.06 10.33 8.17
C ASN A 196 -9.60 10.28 8.39
N ASP A 197 -10.35 9.83 7.38
CA ASP A 197 -11.80 9.61 7.44
C ASP A 197 -12.17 8.14 7.77
N ASN A 198 -11.18 7.27 7.92
CA ASN A 198 -11.29 5.82 8.11
C ASN A 198 -11.76 5.04 6.88
N MET A 199 -11.66 5.63 5.69
CA MET A 199 -11.79 4.91 4.44
C MET A 199 -10.52 5.02 3.61
N PRO A 200 -10.23 4.00 2.79
CA PRO A 200 -8.98 3.97 2.04
C PRO A 200 -8.99 4.92 0.85
N ASP A 201 -7.88 5.63 0.64
CA ASP A 201 -7.60 6.33 -0.62
C ASP A 201 -6.70 5.50 -1.54
N ILE A 202 -6.90 5.58 -2.85
CA ILE A 202 -6.04 4.97 -3.88
C ILE A 202 -5.08 6.01 -4.46
N ILE A 203 -3.80 5.68 -4.46
CA ILE A 203 -2.73 6.44 -5.11
C ILE A 203 -2.11 5.61 -6.22
N VAL A 204 -2.05 6.12 -7.45
CA VAL A 204 -1.41 5.44 -8.60
C VAL A 204 -0.25 6.25 -9.13
N THR A 205 0.89 5.59 -9.36
CA THR A 205 2.10 6.21 -9.95
C THR A 205 2.32 5.72 -11.38
N HIS A 206 2.88 6.56 -12.25
CA HIS A 206 3.11 6.25 -13.67
C HIS A 206 4.59 6.24 -14.03
N HIS A 207 4.98 5.30 -14.89
CA HIS A 207 6.35 5.24 -15.41
C HIS A 207 6.57 6.38 -16.43
N HIS A 208 7.70 7.09 -16.35
CA HIS A 208 8.11 8.21 -17.22
C HIS A 208 7.33 9.53 -17.13
N GLN A 209 6.28 9.64 -16.32
CA GLN A 209 5.46 10.88 -16.29
C GLN A 209 5.62 11.70 -15.01
N ASN A 210 6.28 11.18 -13.96
CA ASN A 210 6.35 11.82 -12.63
C ASN A 210 4.96 12.27 -12.13
N THR A 211 3.90 11.54 -12.48
CA THR A 211 2.52 11.84 -12.11
C THR A 211 2.05 10.91 -10.99
N CYS A 212 1.23 11.44 -10.10
CA CYS A 212 0.48 10.68 -9.10
C CYS A 212 -1.02 10.95 -9.33
N LEU A 213 -1.80 9.87 -9.45
CA LEU A 213 -3.26 9.91 -9.40
C LEU A 213 -3.68 9.70 -7.95
N TYR A 214 -4.60 10.50 -7.46
CA TYR A 214 -5.24 10.30 -6.17
C TYR A 214 -6.74 10.09 -6.38
N VAL A 215 -7.26 8.98 -5.89
CA VAL A 215 -8.67 8.62 -5.91
C VAL A 215 -9.06 8.42 -4.46
N ASN A 216 -9.76 9.38 -3.89
CA ASN A 216 -10.34 9.23 -2.57
C ASN A 216 -11.63 8.43 -2.69
N ILE A 217 -11.80 7.41 -1.86
CA ILE A 217 -12.95 6.50 -1.91
C ILE A 217 -14.02 6.84 -0.87
N ASP A 218 -13.78 7.80 0.03
CA ASP A 218 -14.80 8.35 0.95
C ASP A 218 -14.74 9.88 1.02
N ASN A 219 -15.73 10.52 0.40
CA ASN A 219 -15.79 11.97 0.25
C ASN A 219 -14.64 12.61 -0.54
N GLY A 220 -14.00 11.84 -1.41
CA GLY A 220 -13.39 12.31 -2.66
C GLY A 220 -14.35 13.08 -3.57
N ASP A 221 -15.58 13.28 -3.14
CA ASP A 221 -16.58 14.18 -3.69
C ASP A 221 -16.16 15.64 -3.52
N VAL A 222 -15.29 16.09 -4.42
CA VAL A 222 -14.84 17.49 -4.50
C VAL A 222 -16.00 18.42 -4.89
N ASN A 223 -17.13 17.86 -5.35
CA ASN A 223 -18.25 18.64 -5.89
C ASN A 223 -19.55 18.55 -5.07
N HIS A 224 -19.56 17.78 -3.98
CA HIS A 224 -20.70 17.55 -3.09
C HIS A 224 -21.94 16.90 -3.76
N ASP A 225 -21.75 16.02 -4.76
CA ASP A 225 -22.85 15.23 -5.36
C ASP A 225 -23.06 13.83 -4.75
N ASN A 226 -22.40 13.54 -3.63
CA ASN A 226 -22.28 12.26 -2.94
C ASN A 226 -21.67 11.16 -3.80
N LYS A 227 -20.71 11.51 -4.67
CA LYS A 227 -19.94 10.54 -5.46
C LYS A 227 -18.44 10.80 -5.34
N PRO A 228 -17.62 9.74 -5.28
CA PRO A 228 -16.17 9.91 -5.23
C PRO A 228 -15.66 10.44 -6.57
N ASP A 229 -14.99 11.60 -6.55
CA ASP A 229 -14.28 12.18 -7.69
C ASP A 229 -12.79 11.80 -7.67
N ILE A 230 -12.11 12.09 -8.78
CA ILE A 230 -10.68 11.84 -8.91
C ILE A 230 -9.95 13.16 -8.99
N VAL A 231 -8.90 13.31 -8.18
CA VAL A 231 -7.97 14.43 -8.27
C VAL A 231 -6.66 13.98 -8.87
N HIS A 232 -6.26 14.66 -9.94
CA HIS A 232 -5.01 14.41 -10.63
C HIS A 232 -4.17 15.68 -10.71
N GLY A 233 -2.87 15.57 -10.45
CA GLY A 233 -1.91 16.60 -10.84
C GLY A 233 -0.90 16.08 -11.85
N ASP A 234 -0.82 16.80 -12.96
CA ASP A 234 0.18 16.60 -13.99
C ASP A 234 1.31 17.60 -13.80
N ILE A 235 2.47 17.09 -13.43
CA ILE A 235 3.65 17.90 -13.16
C ILE A 235 4.31 18.42 -14.45
N ARG A 236 4.03 17.80 -15.60
CA ARG A 236 4.64 18.17 -16.89
C ARG A 236 3.99 19.41 -17.48
N VAL A 237 2.68 19.54 -17.25
CA VAL A 237 1.88 20.68 -17.70
C VAL A 237 1.45 21.58 -16.54
N ASN A 238 1.90 21.28 -15.31
CA ASN A 238 1.57 21.98 -14.06
C ASN A 238 0.07 22.21 -13.89
N THR A 239 -0.73 21.16 -14.12
CA THR A 239 -2.20 21.24 -14.04
C THR A 239 -2.75 20.33 -12.96
N ILE A 240 -3.75 20.82 -12.23
CA ILE A 240 -4.63 19.99 -11.41
C ILE A 240 -5.94 19.82 -12.18
N THR A 241 -6.32 18.57 -12.39
CA THR A 241 -7.57 18.18 -13.04
C THR A 241 -8.38 17.37 -12.06
N VAL A 242 -9.66 17.72 -11.93
CA VAL A 242 -10.63 16.89 -11.21
C VAL A 242 -11.51 16.21 -12.24
N TYR A 243 -11.76 14.92 -12.04
CA TYR A 243 -12.69 14.16 -12.85
C TYR A 243 -13.90 13.84 -11.98
N PHE A 244 -15.02 14.48 -12.29
CA PHE A 244 -16.26 14.25 -11.56
C PHE A 244 -16.89 12.94 -11.99
N ASN A 245 -17.23 12.13 -11.00
CA ASN A 245 -17.91 10.87 -11.25
C ASN A 245 -19.40 11.13 -11.55
N THR A 246 -19.99 10.31 -12.42
CA THR A 246 -21.42 10.40 -12.77
C THR A 246 -22.10 9.09 -12.42
N ASP A 247 -23.44 9.06 -12.42
CA ASP A 247 -24.25 7.93 -11.92
C ASP A 247 -23.93 6.54 -12.53
N ASN A 248 -23.16 6.48 -13.62
CA ASN A 248 -22.81 5.26 -14.35
C ASN A 248 -21.31 4.93 -14.34
N GLY A 249 -20.50 5.55 -13.46
CA GLY A 249 -19.05 5.38 -13.42
C GLY A 249 -18.31 6.09 -14.57
N THR A 250 -18.99 6.95 -15.33
CA THR A 250 -18.36 7.79 -16.36
C THR A 250 -17.78 9.05 -15.73
N LEU A 251 -16.59 9.46 -16.17
CA LEU A 251 -15.87 10.60 -15.62
C LEU A 251 -16.04 11.85 -16.51
N THR A 252 -16.43 12.98 -15.90
CA THR A 252 -16.43 14.28 -16.58
C THR A 252 -15.24 15.12 -16.14
N LYS A 253 -14.41 15.51 -17.10
CA LYS A 253 -13.15 16.23 -16.83
C LYS A 253 -13.41 17.72 -16.60
N ARG A 254 -12.95 18.24 -15.46
CA ARG A 254 -12.79 19.68 -15.21
C ARG A 254 -11.35 19.99 -14.87
N THR A 255 -10.67 20.73 -15.76
CA THR A 255 -9.36 21.30 -15.40
C THR A 255 -9.60 22.49 -14.49
N ILE A 256 -9.17 22.38 -13.23
CA ILE A 256 -9.42 23.41 -12.24
C ILE A 256 -8.24 24.39 -12.18
N TYR A 257 -7.03 23.96 -12.53
CA TYR A 257 -5.85 24.84 -12.63
C TYR A 257 -4.95 24.51 -13.83
N SER A 258 -4.39 25.57 -14.45
CA SER A 258 -3.55 25.49 -15.65
C SER A 258 -2.15 26.13 -15.55
N ALA A 259 -1.70 26.55 -14.36
CA ALA A 259 -0.36 27.14 -14.19
C ALA A 259 0.05 27.33 -12.70
N TRP A 260 0.46 26.26 -11.99
CA TRP A 260 1.07 26.38 -10.65
C TRP A 260 2.59 26.05 -10.65
N PRO A 261 3.37 26.38 -9.59
CA PRO A 261 4.83 26.36 -9.61
C PRO A 261 5.38 24.98 -9.93
N ARG A 262 6.61 24.97 -10.47
CA ARG A 262 7.28 23.80 -11.01
C ARG A 262 7.29 22.62 -10.03
N GLU A 263 6.97 21.44 -10.56
CA GLU A 263 7.22 20.13 -9.94
C GLU A 263 6.36 19.82 -8.71
N THR A 264 5.05 19.62 -8.92
CA THR A 264 4.17 19.01 -7.92
C THR A 264 4.71 17.64 -7.52
N THR A 265 5.04 17.45 -6.24
CA THR A 265 5.59 16.19 -5.73
C THR A 265 4.52 15.30 -5.11
N ALA A 266 3.44 15.89 -4.60
CA ALA A 266 2.31 15.16 -4.03
C ALA A 266 1.04 16.02 -4.02
N ILE A 267 -0.10 15.34 -3.94
CA ILE A 267 -1.43 15.93 -3.87
C ILE A 267 -2.20 15.17 -2.81
N ALA A 268 -2.97 15.89 -2.02
CA ALA A 268 -3.94 15.34 -1.10
C ALA A 268 -5.25 16.12 -1.23
N VAL A 269 -6.35 15.51 -0.83
CA VAL A 269 -7.64 16.17 -0.73
C VAL A 269 -8.11 16.00 0.70
N ALA A 270 -8.48 17.07 1.38
CA ALA A 270 -8.99 16.99 2.74
C ALA A 270 -9.76 18.27 3.08
N ASP A 271 -10.73 18.19 3.97
CA ASP A 271 -11.24 19.38 4.65
C ASP A 271 -10.21 19.84 5.69
N ILE A 272 -9.41 20.85 5.33
CA ILE A 272 -8.36 21.37 6.22
C ILE A 272 -8.86 22.52 7.08
N ASN A 273 -10.04 23.03 6.79
CA ASN A 273 -10.54 24.26 7.40
C ASN A 273 -11.76 24.02 8.31
N GLY A 274 -12.34 22.83 8.27
CA GLY A 274 -13.47 22.37 9.07
C GLY A 274 -14.81 22.92 8.59
N ASP A 275 -14.97 23.24 7.30
CA ASP A 275 -16.22 23.73 6.71
C ASP A 275 -17.02 22.67 5.94
N ASP A 276 -16.65 21.40 6.11
CA ASP A 276 -17.21 20.24 5.41
C ASP A 276 -17.05 20.35 3.88
N LYS A 277 -16.09 21.13 3.39
CA LYS A 277 -15.71 21.18 1.97
C LYS A 277 -14.29 20.71 1.77
N MET A 278 -14.08 19.99 0.68
CA MET A 278 -12.79 19.41 0.38
C MET A 278 -11.85 20.44 -0.26
N GLU A 279 -10.68 20.66 0.35
CA GLU A 279 -9.57 21.36 -0.26
C GLU A 279 -8.69 20.41 -1.06
N ILE A 280 -8.06 20.94 -2.12
CA ILE A 280 -6.93 20.27 -2.76
C ILE A 280 -5.64 20.88 -2.20
N ILE A 281 -4.85 20.03 -1.56
CA ILE A 281 -3.53 20.36 -1.03
C ILE A 281 -2.49 19.90 -2.03
N VAL A 282 -1.57 20.79 -2.39
CA VAL A 282 -0.47 20.47 -3.30
C VAL A 282 0.86 20.76 -2.61
N LEU A 283 1.73 19.76 -2.68
CA LEU A 283 3.11 19.85 -2.25
C LEU A 283 3.99 20.02 -3.50
N ASP A 284 4.88 21.01 -3.47
CA ASP A 284 5.94 21.18 -4.45
C ASP A 284 7.33 21.13 -3.80
N GLU A 285 8.39 21.05 -4.60
CA GLU A 285 9.78 20.90 -4.12
C GLU A 285 10.24 22.08 -3.22
N TYR A 286 9.55 23.23 -3.26
CA TYR A 286 9.95 24.48 -2.61
C TYR A 286 8.91 25.05 -1.63
N SER A 287 7.66 24.57 -1.62
CA SER A 287 6.56 25.13 -0.85
C SER A 287 5.38 24.17 -0.64
N ILE A 288 4.60 24.43 0.42
CA ILE A 288 3.28 23.82 0.64
C ILE A 288 2.24 24.87 0.30
N SER A 289 1.30 24.52 -0.57
CA SER A 289 0.19 25.39 -0.92
C SER A 289 -1.12 24.64 -0.86
N ALA A 290 -2.06 25.16 -0.08
CA ALA A 290 -3.41 24.65 0.00
C ALA A 290 -4.34 25.57 -0.79
N LEU A 291 -5.27 24.97 -1.51
CA LEU A 291 -6.26 25.70 -2.28
C LEU A 291 -7.65 25.12 -2.05
N SER A 292 -8.56 25.98 -1.56
CA SER A 292 -9.99 25.70 -1.59
C SER A 292 -10.51 25.80 -3.02
N ILE A 293 -11.02 24.68 -3.51
CA ILE A 293 -11.75 24.66 -4.77
C ILE A 293 -13.22 24.79 -4.41
N TYR A 294 -13.73 26.01 -4.60
CA TYR A 294 -15.17 26.23 -4.58
C TYR A 294 -15.72 25.77 -5.94
N CYS A 295 -16.23 24.53 -5.99
CA CYS A 295 -16.97 24.03 -7.15
C CYS A 295 -18.35 24.67 -7.24
#